data_AF-A0A9E2AYJ8-F1
#
_entry.id   AF-A0A9E2AYJ8-F1
#
_cell.length_a   1.000
_cell.length_b   1.000
_cell.length_c   1.000
_cell.angle_alpha   90.00
_cell.angle_beta   90.00
_cell.angle_gamma   90.00
#
_symmetry.space_group_name_H-M   'P 1'
#
loop_
_entity.id
_entity.type
_entity.pdbx_description
1 polymer ?
#
loop_
_entity_poly.entity_id
_entity_poly.type
_entity_poly.pdbx_seq_one_letter_code
_entity_poly.pdbx_strand_id
1 'polypeptide(L)'
;MKITLSFLCFIVAISAFAQETANNYRTKKLAVKDSVRIDSVSINPSKFIIKDKNGKILDTSAYNINFAKSLLTFNSSITIDTIVVDYLRYPVFLTKVYRQLDESIIVNNTKGLQTLYKLEQRDGKSNFTPFDGLSTSGSISRGVTIGNNQNSVLNSELDLQISGKLSEKVTLRASIQDANIPLQESGYSQRLDEFDQVFIELLSDDWRIRAGDIDLSNPNSYFARFTKRVQGLLVDANLGDNLNVFASGALVRGQFTTSQFNAQEGNQGPYKIRGPNDELFVLIVSGSETVYVNGVPLERG
;
A
#
# COMPACT_ATOMS: atom_id res chain seq x y z
N MET A 1 11.42 -28.26 83.72
CA MET A 1 12.89 -28.21 83.50
C MET A 1 13.42 -29.20 82.46
N LYS A 2 13.02 -30.48 82.45
CA LYS A 2 13.56 -31.45 81.46
C LYS A 2 13.18 -31.11 80.00
N ILE A 3 11.95 -30.66 79.76
CA ILE A 3 11.46 -30.30 78.41
C ILE A 3 12.12 -29.03 77.89
N THR A 4 12.29 -28.01 78.75
CA THR A 4 12.97 -26.75 78.39
C THR A 4 14.44 -26.96 78.07
N LEU A 5 15.12 -27.86 78.79
CA LEU A 5 16.52 -28.21 78.52
C LEU A 5 16.67 -28.99 77.20
N SER A 6 15.75 -29.93 76.92
CA SER A 6 15.74 -30.68 75.66
C SER A 6 15.47 -29.77 74.45
N PHE A 7 14.60 -28.77 74.60
CA PHE A 7 14.31 -27.79 73.55
C PHE A 7 15.51 -26.88 73.29
N LEU A 8 16.22 -26.47 74.35
CA LEU A 8 17.45 -25.69 74.22
C LEU A 8 18.56 -26.47 73.52
N CYS A 9 18.76 -27.74 73.87
CA CYS A 9 19.72 -28.62 73.17
C CYS A 9 19.38 -28.81 71.69
N PHE A 10 18.08 -28.90 71.35
CA PHE A 10 17.64 -29.02 69.95
C PHE A 10 17.93 -27.75 69.14
N ILE A 11 17.73 -26.56 69.72
CA ILE A 11 18.06 -25.28 69.08
C ILE A 11 19.57 -25.12 68.87
N VAL A 12 20.39 -25.59 69.81
CA VAL A 12 21.86 -25.56 69.67
C VAL A 12 22.34 -26.55 68.60
N ALA A 13 21.70 -27.71 68.48
CA ALA A 13 22.01 -28.67 67.42
C ALA A 13 21.68 -28.12 66.02
N ILE A 14 20.57 -27.38 65.87
CA ILE A 14 20.18 -26.79 64.58
C ILE A 14 21.14 -25.66 64.16
N SER A 15 21.66 -24.87 65.11
CA SER A 15 22.63 -23.81 64.80
C SER A 15 24.02 -24.33 64.42
N ALA A 16 24.37 -25.57 64.78
CA ALA A 16 25.61 -26.22 64.33
C ALA A 16 25.59 -26.64 62.84
N PHE A 17 24.41 -26.88 62.24
CA PHE A 17 24.28 -27.24 60.82
C PHE A 17 24.14 -26.03 59.88
N ALA A 18 24.09 -24.81 60.40
CA ALA A 18 23.87 -23.60 59.59
C ALA A 18 25.16 -22.99 58.99
N GLN A 19 26.33 -23.60 59.19
CA GLN A 19 27.61 -23.15 58.63
C GLN A 19 28.06 -23.99 57.42
N GLU A 20 27.18 -24.22 56.44
CA GLU A 20 27.70 -24.44 55.08
C GLU A 20 28.09 -23.08 54.50
N THR A 21 29.33 -22.68 54.75
CA THR A 21 29.93 -21.66 53.89
C THR A 21 29.95 -22.25 52.48
N ALA A 22 29.16 -21.68 51.57
CA ALA A 22 29.30 -21.89 50.14
C ALA A 22 30.68 -21.32 49.73
N ASN A 23 31.73 -22.02 50.12
CA ASN A 23 33.08 -21.61 49.85
C ASN A 23 33.26 -21.78 48.33
N ASN A 24 33.62 -20.68 47.69
CA ASN A 24 33.95 -20.68 46.27
C ASN A 24 35.20 -21.52 45.98
N TYR A 25 35.89 -21.99 47.01
CA TYR A 25 37.00 -22.92 46.90
C TYR A 25 36.52 -24.32 46.53
N ARG A 26 37.10 -24.88 45.47
CA ARG A 26 36.75 -26.18 44.93
C ARG A 26 38.02 -26.98 44.67
N THR A 27 37.93 -28.27 44.92
CA THR A 27 38.94 -29.27 44.56
C THR A 27 38.33 -30.17 43.50
N LYS A 28 38.99 -30.33 42.35
CA LYS A 28 38.51 -31.16 41.24
C LYS A 28 39.60 -32.10 40.75
N LYS A 29 39.27 -33.37 40.63
CA LYS A 29 40.14 -34.40 40.06
C LYS A 29 39.83 -34.53 38.56
N LEU A 30 40.84 -34.36 37.71
CA LEU A 30 40.71 -34.29 36.26
C LEU A 30 41.77 -35.17 35.59
N ALA A 31 41.40 -35.83 34.49
CA ALA A 31 42.36 -36.54 33.65
C ALA A 31 43.15 -35.55 32.79
N VAL A 32 44.44 -35.82 32.58
CA VAL A 32 45.30 -34.98 31.74
C VAL A 32 44.97 -35.18 30.26
N LYS A 33 44.74 -34.07 29.56
CA LYS A 33 44.50 -33.97 28.12
C LYS A 33 45.20 -32.72 27.61
N ASP A 34 45.33 -32.58 26.28
CA ASP A 34 45.96 -31.40 25.64
C ASP A 34 45.35 -30.08 26.10
N SER A 35 44.05 -30.06 26.37
CA SER A 35 43.35 -28.93 26.97
C SER A 35 42.26 -29.42 27.92
N VAL A 36 42.29 -28.94 29.16
CA VAL A 36 41.38 -29.35 30.23
C VAL A 36 40.61 -28.13 30.72
N ARG A 37 39.29 -28.16 30.58
CA ARG A 37 38.41 -27.14 31.18
C ARG A 37 38.13 -27.49 32.64
N ILE A 38 38.59 -26.64 33.56
CA ILE A 38 38.50 -26.87 35.00
C ILE A 38 37.07 -26.59 35.50
N ASP A 39 36.48 -25.46 35.10
CA ASP A 39 35.12 -25.06 35.48
C ASP A 39 34.36 -24.38 34.31
N SER A 40 33.04 -24.26 34.49
CA SER A 40 32.10 -23.52 33.69
C SER A 40 32.33 -22.00 33.72
N VAL A 41 32.83 -21.45 34.82
CA VAL A 41 33.07 -20.02 35.02
C VAL A 41 34.56 -19.71 35.20
N SER A 42 34.90 -18.42 35.12
CA SER A 42 36.25 -17.91 35.40
C SER A 42 36.72 -18.31 36.82
N ILE A 43 38.02 -18.54 36.95
CA ILE A 43 38.67 -18.94 38.21
C ILE A 43 39.66 -17.86 38.67
N ASN A 44 39.82 -17.72 39.99
CA ASN A 44 40.70 -16.71 40.58
C ASN A 44 42.15 -17.25 40.68
N PRO A 45 43.16 -16.47 40.25
CA PRO A 45 44.56 -16.91 40.25
C PRO A 45 45.19 -17.08 41.64
N SER A 46 44.70 -16.38 42.68
CA SER A 46 45.38 -16.27 43.98
C SER A 46 45.42 -17.57 44.81
N LYS A 47 44.55 -18.56 44.52
CA LYS A 47 44.53 -19.86 45.21
C LYS A 47 44.52 -21.05 44.26
N PHE A 48 45.15 -20.90 43.10
CA PHE A 48 45.22 -21.94 42.09
C PHE A 48 46.43 -22.85 42.32
N ILE A 49 46.20 -24.14 42.58
CA ILE A 49 47.26 -25.13 42.80
C ILE A 49 46.92 -26.41 42.04
N ILE A 50 47.90 -26.96 41.31
CA ILE A 50 47.79 -28.26 40.65
C ILE A 50 48.67 -29.26 41.38
N LYS A 51 48.11 -30.42 41.71
CA LYS A 51 48.79 -31.54 42.33
C LYS A 51 48.67 -32.78 41.47
N ASP A 52 49.70 -33.62 41.47
CA ASP A 52 49.62 -34.98 40.94
C ASP A 52 48.80 -35.90 41.89
N LYS A 53 48.46 -37.11 41.45
CA LYS A 53 47.80 -38.15 42.25
C LYS A 53 48.49 -38.43 43.59
N ASN A 54 49.82 -38.24 43.64
CA ASN A 54 50.63 -38.43 44.84
C ASN A 54 50.72 -37.17 45.74
N GLY A 55 49.99 -36.10 45.41
CA GLY A 55 49.96 -34.86 46.20
C GLY A 55 51.13 -33.89 45.93
N LYS A 56 52.07 -34.25 45.03
CA LYS A 56 53.17 -33.36 44.64
C LYS A 56 52.65 -32.19 43.80
N ILE A 57 53.02 -30.97 44.17
CA ILE A 57 52.65 -29.75 43.43
C ILE A 57 53.40 -29.73 42.09
N LEU A 58 52.66 -29.44 41.02
CA LEU A 58 53.21 -29.30 39.68
C LEU A 58 53.83 -27.91 39.49
N ASP A 59 54.99 -27.84 38.85
CA ASP A 59 55.68 -26.58 38.57
C ASP A 59 54.88 -25.72 37.57
N THR A 60 54.82 -24.41 37.81
CA THR A 60 54.17 -23.43 36.92
C THR A 60 54.73 -23.38 35.51
N SER A 61 55.97 -23.84 35.29
CA SER A 61 56.56 -23.96 33.95
C SER A 61 55.94 -25.08 33.10
N ALA A 62 55.35 -26.09 33.74
CA ALA A 62 54.81 -27.27 33.07
C ALA A 62 53.45 -27.03 32.42
N TYR A 63 52.75 -25.95 32.78
CA TYR A 63 51.40 -25.67 32.30
C TYR A 63 51.16 -24.18 32.04
N ASN A 64 50.14 -23.90 31.25
CA ASN A 64 49.59 -22.58 31.04
C ASN A 64 48.09 -22.61 31.36
N ILE A 65 47.59 -21.57 32.03
CA ILE A 65 46.20 -21.50 32.48
C ILE A 65 45.59 -20.17 32.06
N ASN A 66 44.51 -20.25 31.29
CA ASN A 66 43.64 -19.11 31.03
C ASN A 66 42.57 -19.03 32.14
N PHE A 67 42.84 -18.21 33.16
CA PHE A 67 41.95 -18.04 34.32
C PHE A 67 40.54 -17.53 33.94
N ALA A 68 40.41 -16.71 32.89
CA ALA A 68 39.12 -16.20 32.43
C ALA A 68 38.26 -17.29 31.76
N LYS A 69 38.89 -18.21 31.01
CA LYS A 69 38.20 -19.33 30.35
C LYS A 69 38.20 -20.63 31.18
N SER A 70 38.88 -20.63 32.32
CA SER A 70 39.12 -21.82 33.15
C SER A 70 39.72 -22.98 32.35
N LEU A 71 40.64 -22.66 31.43
CA LEU A 71 41.22 -23.59 30.47
C LEU A 71 42.71 -23.81 30.77
N LEU A 72 43.05 -25.03 31.15
CA LEU A 72 44.41 -25.48 31.43
C LEU A 72 44.98 -26.18 30.20
N THR A 73 46.20 -25.82 29.81
CA THR A 73 46.96 -26.45 28.72
C THR A 73 48.34 -26.82 29.24
N PHE A 74 48.88 -27.96 28.83
CA PHE A 74 50.21 -28.41 29.27
C PHE A 74 51.27 -28.09 28.22
N ASN A 75 52.43 -27.58 28.66
CA ASN A 75 53.49 -27.12 27.74
C ASN A 75 54.38 -28.27 27.25
N SER A 76 54.41 -29.39 27.97
CA SER A 76 55.17 -30.59 27.64
C SER A 76 54.28 -31.82 27.74
N SER A 77 54.69 -32.93 27.09
CA SER A 77 54.01 -34.22 27.22
C SER A 77 54.21 -34.77 28.64
N ILE A 78 53.37 -34.32 29.57
CA ILE A 78 53.41 -34.79 30.95
C ILE A 78 52.88 -36.22 30.99
N THR A 79 53.62 -37.14 31.60
CA THR A 79 53.29 -38.56 31.72
C THR A 79 52.31 -38.88 32.86
N ILE A 80 51.73 -37.86 33.50
CA ILE A 80 50.76 -38.05 34.58
C ILE A 80 49.35 -38.20 33.99
N ASP A 81 48.63 -39.21 34.45
CA ASP A 81 47.27 -39.51 33.98
C ASP A 81 46.22 -38.63 34.68
N THR A 82 46.44 -38.27 35.95
CA THR A 82 45.46 -37.56 36.77
C THR A 82 46.06 -36.42 37.56
N ILE A 83 45.38 -35.28 37.53
CA ILE A 83 45.68 -34.10 38.33
C ILE A 83 44.54 -33.77 39.29
N VAL A 84 44.89 -33.17 40.42
CA VAL A 84 43.97 -32.57 41.39
C VAL A 84 44.19 -31.08 41.37
N VAL A 85 43.14 -30.33 41.03
CA VAL A 85 43.17 -28.87 40.91
C VAL A 85 42.38 -28.26 42.04
N ASP A 86 43.07 -27.46 42.84
CA ASP A 86 42.52 -26.65 43.91
C ASP A 86 42.40 -25.20 43.40
N TYR A 87 41.20 -24.62 43.46
CA TYR A 87 40.96 -23.28 42.89
C TYR A 87 39.79 -22.56 43.56
N LEU A 88 39.77 -21.23 43.41
CA LEU A 88 38.64 -20.38 43.77
C LEU A 88 37.82 -20.07 42.51
N ARG A 89 36.52 -20.41 42.54
CA ARG A 89 35.55 -20.11 41.50
C ARG A 89 35.04 -18.67 41.65
N TYR A 90 34.95 -17.88 40.58
CA TYR A 90 34.23 -16.61 40.65
C TYR A 90 32.71 -16.85 40.76
N PRO A 91 31.97 -16.03 41.51
CA PRO A 91 30.52 -16.09 41.54
C PRO A 91 29.92 -15.98 40.13
N VAL A 92 28.91 -16.81 39.83
CA VAL A 92 28.27 -16.92 38.51
C VAL A 92 27.78 -15.57 37.98
N PHE A 93 27.32 -14.68 38.87
CA PHE A 93 26.82 -13.36 38.49
C PHE A 93 27.89 -12.43 37.94
N LEU A 94 29.16 -12.58 38.33
CA LEU A 94 30.28 -11.78 37.78
C LEU A 94 30.68 -12.24 36.38
N THR A 95 30.36 -13.48 36.01
CA THR A 95 30.75 -14.09 34.74
C THR A 95 29.59 -14.18 33.74
N LYS A 96 28.41 -13.66 34.09
CA LYS A 96 27.22 -13.71 33.24
C LYS A 96 27.25 -12.55 32.24
N VAL A 97 27.16 -12.87 30.95
CA VAL A 97 27.06 -11.87 29.88
C VAL A 97 25.58 -11.70 29.53
N TYR A 98 25.07 -10.47 29.54
CA TYR A 98 23.70 -10.15 29.14
C TYR A 98 23.70 -9.68 27.68
N ARG A 99 22.90 -10.33 26.84
CA ARG A 99 22.76 -10.00 25.41
C ARG A 99 21.29 -10.05 25.03
N GLN A 100 20.85 -9.10 24.21
CA GLN A 100 19.47 -9.03 23.74
C GLN A 100 19.19 -10.03 22.59
N LEU A 101 20.21 -10.34 21.80
CA LEU A 101 20.14 -11.26 20.66
C LEU A 101 21.33 -12.21 20.69
N ASP A 102 21.11 -13.45 20.23
CA ASP A 102 22.16 -14.46 20.09
C ASP A 102 23.00 -14.15 18.84
N GLU A 103 24.33 -14.21 18.98
CA GLU A 103 25.26 -14.06 17.86
C GLU A 103 25.14 -15.20 16.85
N SER A 104 24.54 -16.35 17.25
CA SER A 104 24.22 -17.45 16.33
C SER A 104 23.19 -17.07 15.24
N ILE A 105 22.46 -15.97 15.41
CA ILE A 105 21.49 -15.44 14.44
C ILE A 105 22.21 -14.69 13.30
N ILE A 106 23.46 -14.29 13.50
CA ILE A 106 24.27 -13.61 12.49
C ILE A 106 24.68 -14.64 11.43
N VAL A 107 23.95 -14.65 10.32
CA VAL A 107 24.28 -15.46 9.15
C VAL A 107 25.51 -14.83 8.48
N ASN A 108 26.57 -15.63 8.30
CA ASN A 108 27.75 -15.18 7.54
C ASN A 108 27.33 -14.78 6.13
N ASN A 109 27.78 -13.60 5.68
CA ASN A 109 27.47 -13.07 4.36
C ASN A 109 27.92 -14.04 3.27
N THR A 110 27.00 -14.86 2.76
CA THR A 110 27.20 -15.67 1.56
C THR A 110 27.40 -14.72 0.41
N LYS A 111 28.61 -14.70 -0.16
CA LYS A 111 29.04 -13.87 -1.32
C LYS A 111 28.17 -13.99 -2.58
N GLY A 112 27.05 -14.72 -2.54
CA GLY A 112 26.13 -14.98 -3.64
C GLY A 112 24.70 -14.42 -3.48
N LEU A 113 24.39 -13.61 -2.46
CA LEU A 113 23.05 -13.00 -2.29
C LEU A 113 22.93 -11.59 -2.88
N GLN A 114 23.87 -11.16 -3.73
CA GLN A 114 23.84 -9.85 -4.41
C GLN A 114 23.08 -9.83 -5.73
N THR A 115 22.28 -10.84 -6.07
CA THR A 115 21.20 -10.64 -7.04
C THR A 115 20.06 -9.91 -6.33
N LEU A 116 20.25 -8.61 -6.14
CA LEU A 116 19.15 -7.69 -5.87
C LEU A 116 18.24 -7.75 -7.10
N TYR A 117 17.09 -8.41 -6.95
CA TYR A 117 16.03 -8.30 -7.95
C TYR A 117 15.47 -6.89 -7.89
N LYS A 118 16.08 -5.99 -8.64
CA LYS A 118 15.39 -4.79 -9.08
C LYS A 118 14.42 -5.28 -10.14
N LEU A 119 13.13 -5.19 -9.87
CA LEU A 119 12.15 -5.17 -10.94
C LEU A 119 12.53 -3.96 -11.78
N GLU A 120 13.25 -4.19 -12.88
CA GLU A 120 13.41 -3.17 -13.89
C GLU A 120 12.01 -2.88 -14.39
N GLN A 121 11.43 -1.79 -13.89
CA GLN A 121 10.34 -1.14 -14.58
C GLN A 121 10.88 -0.90 -15.97
N ARG A 122 10.38 -1.68 -16.94
CA ARG A 122 10.74 -1.45 -18.34
C ARG A 122 10.27 -0.03 -18.65
N ASP A 123 11.21 0.91 -18.62
CA ASP A 123 11.08 2.26 -19.18
C ASP A 123 10.99 2.21 -20.72
N GLY A 124 10.77 1.02 -21.29
CA GLY A 124 10.01 0.92 -22.51
C GLY A 124 8.61 1.44 -22.24
N LYS A 125 8.44 2.76 -22.37
CA LYS A 125 7.21 3.34 -22.89
C LYS A 125 6.94 2.60 -24.21
N SER A 126 6.28 1.45 -24.11
CA SER A 126 5.47 0.93 -25.19
C SER A 126 4.51 2.06 -25.44
N ASN A 127 4.78 2.87 -26.45
CA ASN A 127 3.82 3.81 -27.01
C ASN A 127 2.71 2.92 -27.56
N PHE A 128 1.81 2.50 -26.69
CA PHE A 128 0.59 1.82 -27.06
C PHE A 128 -0.21 2.88 -27.81
N THR A 129 -0.17 2.79 -29.14
CA THR A 129 -1.03 3.54 -30.03
C THR A 129 -2.22 2.64 -30.34
N PRO A 130 -3.31 2.70 -29.55
CA PRO A 130 -4.48 1.84 -29.76
C PRO A 130 -5.09 1.98 -31.16
N PHE A 131 -4.83 3.11 -31.81
CA PHE A 131 -5.34 3.46 -33.12
C PHE A 131 -4.21 4.06 -33.96
N ASP A 132 -3.58 3.23 -34.80
CA ASP A 132 -2.52 3.68 -35.70
C ASP A 132 -3.08 4.69 -36.73
N GLY A 133 -2.37 5.79 -36.96
CA GLY A 133 -2.83 6.89 -37.82
C GLY A 133 -3.90 7.82 -37.22
N LEU A 134 -4.37 7.58 -35.99
CA LEU A 134 -5.34 8.43 -35.30
C LEU A 134 -4.72 9.12 -34.08
N SER A 135 -5.02 10.40 -33.91
CA SER A 135 -4.67 11.16 -32.71
C SER A 135 -5.62 10.78 -31.59
N THR A 136 -5.06 10.32 -30.47
CA THR A 136 -5.81 9.85 -29.31
C THR A 136 -5.37 10.63 -28.10
N SER A 137 -6.32 11.13 -27.32
CA SER A 137 -6.08 11.88 -26.10
C SER A 137 -7.06 11.44 -25.02
N GLY A 138 -6.60 11.37 -23.78
CA GLY A 138 -7.39 10.87 -22.66
C GLY A 138 -6.68 9.70 -21.97
N SER A 139 -7.43 8.92 -21.21
CA SER A 139 -6.92 7.79 -20.44
C SER A 139 -7.89 6.61 -20.43
N ILE A 140 -7.31 5.41 -20.31
CA ILE A 140 -8.05 4.17 -20.10
C ILE A 140 -7.48 3.55 -18.84
N SER A 141 -8.29 3.52 -17.77
CA SER A 141 -7.88 3.00 -16.47
C SER A 141 -8.61 1.69 -16.20
N ARG A 142 -7.87 0.63 -15.88
CA ARG A 142 -8.42 -0.67 -15.46
C ARG A 142 -7.80 -1.06 -14.13
N GLY A 143 -8.57 -0.96 -13.05
CA GLY A 143 -8.18 -1.32 -11.70
C GLY A 143 -8.82 -2.62 -11.27
N VAL A 144 -8.07 -3.48 -10.57
CA VAL A 144 -8.62 -4.66 -9.90
C VAL A 144 -8.56 -4.41 -8.41
N THR A 145 -9.72 -4.41 -7.75
CA THR A 145 -9.83 -4.23 -6.30
C THR A 145 -10.14 -5.57 -5.65
N ILE A 146 -9.23 -6.04 -4.79
CA ILE A 146 -9.41 -7.28 -4.02
C ILE A 146 -9.92 -6.91 -2.62
N GLY A 147 -11.13 -7.36 -2.29
CA GLY A 147 -11.75 -7.15 -0.98
C GLY A 147 -11.33 -8.22 0.05
N ASN A 148 -11.54 -7.90 1.33
CA ASN A 148 -11.19 -8.77 2.47
C ASN A 148 -11.90 -10.15 2.47
N ASN A 149 -13.04 -10.26 1.76
CA ASN A 149 -13.77 -11.53 1.56
C ASN A 149 -13.39 -12.26 0.26
N GLN A 150 -12.19 -12.02 -0.28
CA GLN A 150 -11.70 -12.67 -1.53
C GLN A 150 -12.52 -12.34 -2.79
N ASN A 151 -13.42 -11.37 -2.72
CA ASN A 151 -14.11 -10.84 -3.89
C ASN A 151 -13.20 -9.88 -4.64
N SER A 152 -12.99 -10.14 -5.93
CA SER A 152 -12.27 -9.26 -6.84
C SER A 152 -13.28 -8.49 -7.68
N VAL A 153 -13.15 -7.17 -7.73
CA VAL A 153 -13.97 -6.28 -8.55
C VAL A 153 -13.06 -5.63 -9.59
N LEU A 154 -13.46 -5.71 -10.86
CA LEU A 154 -12.81 -4.98 -11.94
C LEU A 154 -13.49 -3.61 -12.07
N ASN A 155 -12.74 -2.55 -11.82
CA ASN A 155 -13.15 -1.18 -12.06
C ASN A 155 -12.52 -0.72 -13.37
N SER A 156 -13.33 -0.23 -14.29
CA SER A 156 -12.86 0.38 -15.54
C SER A 156 -13.35 1.82 -15.58
N GLU A 157 -12.47 2.72 -15.99
CA GLU A 157 -12.79 4.10 -16.26
C GLU A 157 -12.21 4.44 -17.64
N LEU A 158 -13.04 5.04 -18.48
CA LEU A 158 -12.68 5.42 -19.84
C LEU A 158 -13.00 6.89 -20.02
N ASP A 159 -12.01 7.67 -20.42
CA ASP A 159 -12.18 9.02 -20.95
C ASP A 159 -11.26 9.14 -22.14
N LEU A 160 -11.83 9.09 -23.34
CA LEU A 160 -11.05 8.99 -24.56
C LEU A 160 -11.65 9.84 -25.68
N GLN A 161 -10.82 10.72 -26.23
CA GLN A 161 -11.08 11.47 -27.44
C GLN A 161 -10.20 10.94 -28.57
N ILE A 162 -10.81 10.68 -29.72
CA ILE A 162 -10.13 10.13 -30.89
C ILE A 162 -10.41 11.06 -32.08
N SER A 163 -9.39 11.44 -32.81
CA SER A 163 -9.53 12.25 -34.02
C SER A 163 -8.49 11.87 -35.08
N GLY A 164 -8.87 11.89 -36.35
CA GLY A 164 -7.90 11.69 -37.44
C GLY A 164 -8.54 11.11 -38.70
N LYS A 165 -7.73 10.95 -39.74
CA LYS A 165 -8.17 10.38 -41.01
C LYS A 165 -8.14 8.85 -40.95
N LEU A 166 -9.29 8.20 -41.12
CA LEU A 166 -9.38 6.75 -41.35
C LEU A 166 -8.95 6.39 -42.78
N SER A 167 -9.16 7.31 -43.72
CA SER A 167 -8.70 7.23 -45.11
C SER A 167 -8.55 8.65 -45.68
N GLU A 168 -8.09 8.80 -46.92
CA GLU A 168 -7.94 10.11 -47.57
C GLU A 168 -9.20 10.99 -47.51
N LYS A 169 -10.39 10.36 -47.59
CA LYS A 169 -11.70 11.03 -47.65
C LYS A 169 -12.54 10.93 -46.38
N VAL A 170 -12.12 10.11 -45.40
CA VAL A 170 -12.95 9.84 -44.21
C VAL A 170 -12.19 10.21 -42.95
N THR A 171 -12.78 11.12 -42.17
CA THR A 171 -12.28 11.58 -40.87
C THR A 171 -13.14 11.02 -39.75
N LEU A 172 -12.50 10.44 -38.74
CA LEU A 172 -13.14 10.01 -37.50
C LEU A 172 -12.97 11.09 -36.44
N ARG A 173 -14.04 11.36 -35.69
CA ARG A 173 -14.04 12.10 -34.44
C ARG A 173 -14.90 11.35 -33.43
N ALA A 174 -14.36 11.03 -32.27
CA ALA A 174 -15.11 10.38 -31.21
C ALA A 174 -14.74 10.96 -29.84
N SER A 175 -15.73 11.02 -28.96
CA SER A 175 -15.56 11.24 -27.53
C SER A 175 -16.34 10.14 -26.83
N ILE A 176 -15.60 9.31 -26.10
CA ILE A 176 -16.13 8.13 -25.42
C ILE A 176 -15.79 8.25 -23.95
N GLN A 177 -16.81 8.21 -23.12
CA GLN A 177 -16.66 8.29 -21.68
C GLN A 177 -17.47 7.17 -21.00
N ASP A 178 -16.82 6.48 -20.08
CA ASP A 178 -17.40 5.49 -19.17
C ASP A 178 -16.82 5.79 -17.78
N ALA A 179 -17.24 6.93 -17.23
CA ALA A 179 -16.89 7.34 -15.88
C ALA A 179 -18.17 7.31 -15.04
N ASN A 180 -18.17 6.45 -14.02
CA ASN A 180 -19.23 6.46 -13.02
C ASN A 180 -18.89 7.56 -12.02
N ILE A 181 -19.28 8.82 -12.28
CA ILE A 181 -19.00 9.95 -11.37
C ILE A 181 -19.68 9.63 -10.04
N PRO A 182 -18.94 9.33 -8.95
CA PRO A 182 -19.58 9.20 -7.65
C PRO A 182 -20.03 10.60 -7.24
N LEU A 183 -21.33 10.84 -7.23
CA LEU A 183 -21.92 12.04 -6.68
C LEU A 183 -21.62 12.06 -5.18
N GLN A 184 -20.53 12.72 -4.80
CA GLN A 184 -20.14 12.86 -3.40
C GLN A 184 -21.13 13.82 -2.73
N GLU A 185 -22.08 13.27 -1.98
CA GLU A 185 -23.05 14.02 -1.18
C GLU A 185 -22.31 14.79 -0.07
N SER A 186 -21.82 16.00 -0.35
CA SER A 186 -21.72 17.15 0.56
C SER A 186 -20.66 18.14 0.07
N GLY A 187 -21.05 19.09 -0.79
CA GLY A 187 -20.22 20.23 -1.15
C GLY A 187 -20.71 20.91 -2.42
N TYR A 188 -21.35 22.08 -2.27
CA TYR A 188 -21.76 22.89 -3.42
C TYR A 188 -20.53 23.39 -4.17
N SER A 189 -20.23 22.74 -5.28
CA SER A 189 -19.53 23.33 -6.42
C SER A 189 -19.96 22.55 -7.65
N GLN A 190 -21.18 22.83 -8.11
CA GLN A 190 -21.62 22.49 -9.45
C GLN A 190 -20.81 23.35 -10.44
N ARG A 191 -19.56 22.96 -10.69
CA ARG A 191 -19.06 23.12 -12.04
C ARG A 191 -19.92 22.17 -12.85
N LEU A 192 -20.87 22.73 -13.61
CA LEU A 192 -21.43 21.99 -14.72
C LEU A 192 -20.24 21.77 -15.65
N ASP A 193 -19.57 20.63 -15.50
CA ASP A 193 -18.90 20.00 -16.61
C ASP A 193 -20.03 19.71 -17.59
N GLU A 194 -20.30 20.67 -18.48
CA GLU A 194 -21.38 20.61 -19.44
C GLU A 194 -21.09 19.43 -20.38
N PHE A 195 -21.58 18.26 -19.97
CA PHE A 195 -21.76 17.02 -20.72
C PHE A 195 -20.70 16.80 -21.81
N ASP A 196 -19.65 16.06 -21.49
CA ASP A 196 -18.81 15.39 -22.47
C ASP A 196 -19.74 14.56 -23.37
N GLN A 197 -20.09 15.11 -24.54
CA GLN A 197 -21.01 14.45 -25.47
C GLN A 197 -20.40 13.10 -25.84
N VAL A 198 -21.11 12.02 -25.55
CA VAL A 198 -20.63 10.68 -25.90
C VAL A 198 -21.06 10.41 -27.32
N PHE A 199 -20.13 10.53 -28.27
CA PHE A 199 -20.43 10.34 -29.68
C PHE A 199 -19.29 9.70 -30.46
N ILE A 200 -19.66 9.09 -31.57
CA ILE A 200 -18.75 8.67 -32.64
C ILE A 200 -19.26 9.30 -33.93
N GLU A 201 -18.37 9.96 -34.65
CA GLU A 201 -18.70 10.71 -35.85
C GLU A 201 -17.71 10.39 -36.97
N LEU A 202 -18.27 10.07 -38.12
CA LEU A 202 -17.56 9.86 -39.37
C LEU A 202 -17.94 10.99 -40.32
N LEU A 203 -16.94 11.69 -40.84
CA LEU A 203 -17.11 12.80 -41.76
C LEU A 203 -16.40 12.49 -43.08
N SER A 204 -17.07 12.78 -44.18
CA SER A 204 -16.55 12.81 -45.55
C SER A 204 -16.93 14.15 -46.19
N ASP A 205 -16.46 14.40 -47.41
CA ASP A 205 -16.76 15.64 -48.14
C ASP A 205 -18.28 15.90 -48.30
N ASP A 206 -19.04 14.85 -48.66
CA ASP A 206 -20.47 14.97 -48.99
C ASP A 206 -21.41 14.37 -47.95
N TRP A 207 -20.90 13.74 -46.90
CA TRP A 207 -21.75 13.08 -45.90
C TRP A 207 -21.11 13.05 -44.51
N ARG A 208 -21.98 12.98 -43.50
CA ARG A 208 -21.62 12.86 -42.10
C ARG A 208 -22.55 11.88 -41.41
N ILE A 209 -21.97 10.96 -40.65
CA ILE A 209 -22.72 10.03 -39.80
C ILE A 209 -22.27 10.26 -38.36
N ARG A 210 -23.22 10.52 -37.46
CA ARG A 210 -22.95 10.65 -36.02
C ARG A 210 -23.84 9.70 -35.22
N ALA A 211 -23.25 8.95 -34.32
CA ALA A 211 -23.94 8.07 -33.37
C ALA A 211 -23.64 8.50 -31.94
N GLY A 212 -24.61 8.36 -31.04
CA GLY A 212 -24.51 8.79 -29.64
C GLY A 212 -25.31 10.07 -29.41
N ASP A 213 -24.73 11.03 -28.69
CA ASP A 213 -25.38 12.30 -28.43
C ASP A 213 -25.37 13.19 -29.67
N ILE A 214 -26.56 13.59 -30.13
CA ILE A 214 -26.77 14.39 -31.34
C ILE A 214 -27.66 15.61 -31.04
N ASP A 215 -27.28 16.74 -31.62
CA ASP A 215 -28.06 17.96 -31.61
C ASP A 215 -28.78 18.11 -32.95
N LEU A 216 -30.09 17.92 -32.94
CA LEU A 216 -30.94 18.14 -34.10
C LEU A 216 -31.39 19.59 -34.11
N SER A 217 -31.14 20.33 -35.19
CA SER A 217 -31.62 21.71 -35.33
C SER A 217 -32.09 22.00 -36.76
N ASN A 218 -33.20 22.73 -36.86
CA ASN A 218 -33.69 23.27 -38.13
C ASN A 218 -34.22 24.69 -37.89
N PRO A 219 -33.36 25.73 -37.90
CA PRO A 219 -33.79 27.10 -37.66
C PRO A 219 -34.47 27.74 -38.89
N ASN A 220 -34.18 27.25 -40.10
CA ASN A 220 -34.53 27.92 -41.36
C ASN A 220 -35.92 27.55 -41.89
N SER A 221 -36.56 26.50 -41.37
CA SER A 221 -37.93 26.16 -41.73
C SER A 221 -38.90 27.24 -41.25
N TYR A 222 -39.87 27.63 -42.08
CA TYR A 222 -40.91 28.59 -41.66
C TYR A 222 -41.93 27.95 -40.71
N PHE A 223 -42.33 26.71 -40.97
CA PHE A 223 -43.40 26.04 -40.24
C PHE A 223 -42.92 25.01 -39.20
N ALA A 224 -41.67 24.53 -39.30
CA ALA A 224 -41.17 23.44 -38.48
C ALA A 224 -39.77 23.77 -37.93
N ARG A 225 -39.66 24.86 -37.17
CA ARG A 225 -38.44 25.17 -36.43
C ARG A 225 -38.34 24.26 -35.22
N PHE A 226 -37.19 23.62 -35.04
CA PHE A 226 -36.94 22.83 -33.85
C PHE A 226 -35.46 22.80 -33.51
N THR A 227 -35.17 22.65 -32.22
CA THR A 227 -33.85 22.32 -31.69
C THR A 227 -34.06 21.26 -30.61
N LYS A 228 -33.43 20.09 -30.76
CA LYS A 228 -33.57 18.97 -29.83
C LYS A 228 -32.24 18.27 -29.64
N ARG A 229 -31.83 18.11 -28.38
CA ARG A 229 -30.70 17.23 -28.00
C ARG A 229 -31.25 15.84 -27.72
N VAL A 230 -30.74 14.84 -28.42
CA VAL A 230 -31.26 13.46 -28.36
C VAL A 230 -30.11 12.47 -28.46
N GLN A 231 -30.35 11.22 -28.08
CA GLN A 231 -29.35 10.15 -28.21
C GLN A 231 -29.78 9.19 -29.32
N GLY A 232 -28.97 9.03 -30.35
CA GLY A 232 -29.34 8.20 -31.50
C GLY A 232 -28.32 8.23 -32.63
N LEU A 233 -28.83 8.04 -33.85
CA LEU A 233 -28.07 8.04 -35.09
C LEU A 233 -28.55 9.20 -35.97
N LEU A 234 -27.61 9.97 -36.49
CA LEU A 234 -27.80 11.02 -37.48
C LEU A 234 -27.01 10.67 -38.74
N VAL A 235 -27.68 10.76 -39.89
CA VAL A 235 -27.05 10.71 -41.21
C VAL A 235 -27.38 12.02 -41.90
N ASP A 236 -26.35 12.69 -42.41
CA ASP A 236 -26.41 13.98 -43.08
C ASP A 236 -25.67 13.83 -44.41
N ALA A 237 -26.25 14.30 -45.50
CA ALA A 237 -25.70 14.19 -46.84
C ALA A 237 -25.99 15.45 -47.66
N ASN A 238 -24.97 15.93 -48.37
CA ASN A 238 -25.07 16.98 -49.37
C ASN A 238 -25.25 16.32 -50.74
N LEU A 239 -26.40 16.52 -51.35
CA LEU A 239 -26.71 16.06 -52.71
C LEU A 239 -26.54 17.23 -53.69
N GLY A 240 -25.39 17.27 -54.36
CA GLY A 240 -25.05 18.36 -55.29
C GLY A 240 -24.79 19.69 -54.58
N ASP A 241 -24.86 20.80 -55.31
CA ASP A 241 -24.33 22.08 -54.82
C ASP A 241 -25.21 22.79 -53.78
N ASN A 242 -26.47 22.39 -53.59
CA ASN A 242 -27.41 23.20 -52.79
C ASN A 242 -28.52 22.43 -52.05
N LEU A 243 -28.46 21.09 -52.00
CA LEU A 243 -29.43 20.28 -51.29
C LEU A 243 -28.75 19.51 -50.15
N ASN A 244 -28.99 19.93 -48.91
CA ASN A 244 -28.63 19.14 -47.72
C ASN A 244 -29.86 18.33 -47.28
N VAL A 245 -29.67 17.03 -47.09
CA VAL A 245 -30.68 16.13 -46.55
C VAL A 245 -30.09 15.45 -45.32
N PHE A 246 -30.83 15.46 -44.23
CA PHE A 246 -30.49 14.69 -43.04
C PHE A 246 -31.65 13.82 -42.59
N ALA A 247 -31.32 12.67 -42.02
CA ALA A 247 -32.25 11.74 -41.39
C ALA A 247 -31.69 11.33 -40.04
N SER A 248 -32.56 11.25 -39.02
CA SER A 248 -32.14 10.81 -37.69
C SER A 248 -33.15 9.88 -37.06
N GLY A 249 -32.64 8.93 -36.28
CA GLY A 249 -33.43 8.05 -35.42
C GLY A 249 -32.85 8.08 -34.02
N ALA A 250 -33.63 8.55 -33.04
CA ALA A 250 -33.13 8.80 -31.71
C ALA A 250 -34.18 8.64 -30.61
N LEU A 251 -33.70 8.37 -29.40
CA LEU A 251 -34.48 8.38 -28.18
C LEU A 251 -34.35 9.76 -27.52
N VAL A 252 -35.50 10.40 -27.28
CA VAL A 252 -35.56 11.70 -26.61
C VAL A 252 -35.60 11.46 -25.10
N ARG A 253 -34.57 11.88 -24.38
CA ARG A 253 -34.52 11.78 -22.90
C ARG A 253 -35.01 13.06 -22.20
N GLY A 254 -34.93 14.21 -22.87
CA GLY A 254 -35.30 15.50 -22.28
C GLY A 254 -36.80 15.79 -22.34
N GLN A 255 -37.36 16.31 -21.25
CA GLN A 255 -38.71 16.85 -21.18
C GLN A 255 -38.65 18.39 -21.10
N PHE A 256 -39.38 19.07 -21.98
CA PHE A 256 -39.52 20.53 -21.89
C PHE A 256 -40.56 20.86 -20.83
N THR A 257 -40.21 21.78 -19.93
CA THR A 257 -41.13 22.36 -18.95
C THR A 257 -40.98 23.87 -18.93
N THR A 258 -42.08 24.57 -18.66
CA THR A 258 -42.09 26.00 -18.46
C THR A 258 -42.43 26.25 -17.00
N SER A 259 -41.54 26.93 -16.28
CA SER A 259 -41.78 27.35 -14.90
C SER A 259 -41.92 28.86 -14.85
N GLN A 260 -42.99 29.34 -14.24
CA GLN A 260 -43.20 30.74 -13.94
C GLN A 260 -43.10 30.96 -12.43
N PHE A 261 -42.34 31.96 -12.01
CA PHE A 261 -42.28 32.39 -10.62
C PHE A 261 -42.35 33.92 -10.55
N ASN A 262 -42.85 34.44 -9.44
CA ASN A 262 -42.85 35.87 -9.17
C ASN A 262 -41.63 36.20 -8.32
N ALA A 263 -40.71 37.00 -8.85
CA ALA A 263 -39.56 37.49 -8.10
C ALA A 263 -39.99 38.47 -7.01
N GLN A 264 -39.23 38.51 -5.91
CA GLN A 264 -39.43 39.48 -4.83
C GLN A 264 -38.46 40.64 -5.00
N GLU A 265 -38.95 41.87 -4.81
CA GLU A 265 -38.14 43.08 -4.85
C GLU A 265 -37.00 42.99 -3.81
N GLY A 266 -35.78 43.34 -4.23
CA GLY A 266 -34.58 43.25 -3.40
C GLY A 266 -34.00 41.83 -3.17
N ASN A 267 -34.58 40.77 -3.77
CA ASN A 267 -34.05 39.40 -3.66
C ASN A 267 -33.46 38.90 -4.99
N GLN A 268 -32.14 38.73 -5.02
CA GLN A 268 -31.40 38.25 -6.20
C GLN A 268 -31.38 36.71 -6.35
N GLY A 269 -32.04 35.98 -5.45
CA GLY A 269 -32.15 34.52 -5.50
C GLY A 269 -31.21 33.79 -4.52
N PRO A 270 -31.10 32.44 -4.63
CA PRO A 270 -31.66 31.58 -5.67
C PRO A 270 -33.16 31.32 -5.52
N TYR A 271 -33.88 31.34 -6.64
CA TYR A 271 -35.30 30.94 -6.70
C TYR A 271 -35.41 29.45 -6.96
N LYS A 272 -36.25 28.75 -6.18
CA LYS A 272 -36.49 27.32 -6.36
C LYS A 272 -37.48 27.08 -7.48
N ILE A 273 -37.07 26.30 -8.48
CA ILE A 273 -37.93 25.81 -9.57
C ILE A 273 -38.37 24.39 -9.20
N ARG A 274 -39.65 24.07 -9.44
CA ARG A 274 -40.21 22.73 -9.22
C ARG A 274 -40.47 22.03 -10.55
N GLY A 275 -40.39 20.71 -10.53
CA GLY A 275 -40.67 19.89 -11.70
C GLY A 275 -42.17 19.79 -11.97
N PRO A 276 -42.57 19.25 -13.15
CA PRO A 276 -43.96 19.09 -13.54
C PRO A 276 -44.82 18.30 -12.54
N ASN A 277 -44.23 17.40 -11.74
CA ASN A 277 -44.93 16.61 -10.71
C ASN A 277 -44.50 17.01 -9.28
N ASP A 278 -44.23 18.30 -9.06
CA ASP A 278 -43.75 18.83 -7.77
C ASP A 278 -42.40 18.25 -7.31
N GLU A 279 -41.57 17.78 -8.24
CA GLU A 279 -40.21 17.35 -7.91
C GLU A 279 -39.39 18.55 -7.37
N LEU A 280 -38.77 18.37 -6.21
CA LEU A 280 -37.94 19.40 -5.56
C LEU A 280 -36.53 19.51 -6.17
N PHE A 281 -36.12 18.52 -6.95
CA PHE A 281 -34.79 18.45 -7.57
C PHE A 281 -34.95 18.38 -9.08
N VAL A 282 -34.86 19.53 -9.73
CA VAL A 282 -34.89 19.64 -11.21
C VAL A 282 -33.51 20.04 -11.69
N LEU A 283 -32.93 19.23 -12.56
CA LEU A 283 -31.69 19.56 -13.24
C LEU A 283 -32.03 20.24 -14.57
N ILE A 284 -31.62 21.49 -14.74
CA ILE A 284 -31.78 22.22 -16.00
C ILE A 284 -30.49 22.03 -16.81
N VAL A 285 -30.62 21.55 -18.04
CA VAL A 285 -29.46 21.40 -18.94
C VAL A 285 -29.05 22.80 -19.40
N SER A 286 -27.80 23.17 -19.18
CA SER A 286 -27.29 24.48 -19.57
C SER A 286 -27.36 24.72 -21.08
N GLY A 287 -27.72 25.96 -21.43
CA GLY A 287 -28.00 26.39 -22.80
C GLY A 287 -29.28 25.79 -23.40
N SER A 288 -30.09 25.06 -22.62
CA SER A 288 -31.44 24.64 -23.02
C SER A 288 -32.52 25.57 -22.47
N GLU A 289 -32.16 26.44 -21.53
CA GLU A 289 -33.04 27.42 -20.93
C GLU A 289 -33.28 28.64 -21.83
N THR A 290 -34.46 29.22 -21.72
CA THR A 290 -34.75 30.56 -22.21
C THR A 290 -35.49 31.27 -21.09
N VAL A 291 -34.90 32.33 -20.57
CA VAL A 291 -35.48 33.10 -19.46
C VAL A 291 -36.20 34.30 -20.03
N TYR A 292 -37.44 34.50 -19.61
CA TYR A 292 -38.24 35.65 -19.98
C TYR A 292 -38.48 36.52 -18.75
N VAL A 293 -38.28 37.83 -18.90
CA VAL A 293 -38.72 38.83 -17.91
C VAL A 293 -39.78 39.69 -18.57
N ASN A 294 -40.99 39.67 -18.01
CA ASN A 294 -42.15 40.41 -18.55
C ASN A 294 -42.40 40.13 -20.04
N GLY A 295 -42.20 38.90 -20.49
CA GLY A 295 -42.39 38.48 -21.88
C GLY A 295 -41.23 38.81 -22.83
N VAL A 296 -40.16 39.45 -22.34
CA VAL A 296 -38.95 39.72 -23.13
C VAL A 296 -37.90 38.65 -22.83
N PRO A 297 -37.38 37.94 -23.85
CA PRO A 297 -36.31 36.97 -23.65
C PRO A 297 -35.02 37.70 -23.23
N LEU A 298 -34.34 37.16 -22.23
CA LEU A 298 -33.04 37.66 -21.77
C LEU A 298 -31.90 36.90 -22.43
N GLU A 299 -30.80 37.60 -22.69
CA GLU A 299 -29.53 37.00 -23.07
C GLU A 299 -28.73 36.63 -21.81
N ARG A 300 -28.02 35.51 -21.86
CA ARG A 300 -27.12 35.08 -20.80
C ARG A 300 -25.94 36.05 -20.73
N GLY A 301 -25.71 36.67 -19.58
CA GLY A 301 -24.59 37.57 -19.28
C GLY A 301 -23.61 37.01 -18.28
#